data_AF-A0A563W068-F1
#
_entry.id   AF-A0A563W068-F1
#
_cell.length_a   1.000
_cell.length_b   1.000
_cell.length_c   1.000
_cell.angle_alpha   90.00
_cell.angle_beta   90.00
_cell.angle_gamma   90.00
#
_symmetry.space_group_name_H-M   'P 1'
#
loop_
_entity.id
_entity.type
_entity.pdbx_description
1 polymer ?
#
loop_
_entity_poly.entity_id
_entity_poly.type
_entity_poly.pdbx_seq_one_letter_code
_entity_poly.pdbx_strand_id
1 'polypeptide(L)'
;MYNYVSVADLAGDVCFNPTFLQTKTRIHHLIDTYLTLDILGDRLEDLPEQFLNPQPRPWQPIEWQSINSEQILGIDLKAFLGIIKGALDTEAPIRGYTQTSRQYLQPIHPAMARFVGGVVADDRSLLELGLWEKEERQHTPALARVYQQLTQQKIISDSRSPKTYRSDGNAKMDLYRHGIHRIATEYSAVCLYLWMMARTTGSLQQVLKELLQDEINHLTKFWGFGKWLYSDFNLSFSTVISNKQSTQHINRAQAVKHLTVTLTRMMRVLHWKSWSLTHKVELIYTFILVWQQMWSWSNSLTPEYLAVLFDSSLIADNDALKTSFTSA
;
A
#
# COMPACT_ATOMS: atom_id res chain seq x y z
N MET A 1 23.72 15.56 -32.71
CA MET A 1 22.34 16.01 -32.39
C MET A 1 21.77 14.98 -31.43
N TYR A 2 21.66 15.32 -30.15
CA TYR A 2 20.91 14.48 -29.21
C TYR A 2 19.43 14.75 -29.47
N ASN A 3 18.71 13.72 -29.90
CA ASN A 3 17.25 13.76 -29.99
C ASN A 3 16.72 13.93 -28.57
N TYR A 4 16.28 15.15 -28.24
CA TYR A 4 15.54 15.43 -27.02
C TYR A 4 14.18 14.75 -27.17
N VAL A 5 14.12 13.47 -26.81
CA VAL A 5 12.83 12.80 -26.60
C VAL A 5 12.22 13.57 -25.43
N SER A 6 11.21 14.38 -25.70
CA SER A 6 10.33 14.92 -24.68
C SER A 6 9.82 13.71 -23.90
N VAL A 7 10.42 13.42 -22.75
CA VAL A 7 9.94 12.35 -21.86
C VAL A 7 8.54 12.78 -21.47
N ALA A 8 7.54 12.11 -22.03
CA ALA A 8 6.16 12.34 -21.66
C ALA A 8 6.05 12.18 -20.14
N ASP A 9 5.38 13.14 -19.50
CA ASP A 9 5.12 13.09 -18.07
C ASP A 9 4.29 11.84 -17.74
N LEU A 10 4.56 11.21 -16.59
CA LEU A 10 3.99 9.90 -16.25
C LEU A 10 2.48 9.95 -16.04
N ALA A 11 1.91 11.14 -15.83
CA ALA A 11 0.48 11.34 -15.67
C ALA A 11 -0.17 12.00 -16.90
N GLY A 12 0.49 11.97 -18.06
CA GLY A 12 0.02 12.61 -19.29
C GLY A 12 0.39 14.09 -19.36
N ASP A 13 -0.37 14.90 -20.09
CA ASP A 13 0.00 16.29 -20.37
C ASP A 13 0.25 17.14 -19.10
N VAL A 14 1.39 17.84 -19.07
CA VAL A 14 1.78 18.69 -17.95
C VAL A 14 1.04 20.02 -18.00
N CYS A 15 0.42 20.40 -16.89
CA CYS A 15 -0.13 21.73 -16.67
C CYS A 15 0.32 22.23 -15.29
N PHE A 16 1.02 23.36 -15.25
CA PHE A 16 1.61 23.90 -14.01
C PHE A 16 0.58 24.37 -12.98
N ASN A 17 -0.61 24.77 -13.44
CA ASN A 17 -1.75 25.15 -12.60
C ASN A 17 -2.99 24.40 -13.07
N PRO A 18 -3.06 23.07 -12.85
CA PRO A 18 -4.13 22.27 -13.40
C PRO A 18 -5.46 22.61 -12.70
N THR A 19 -6.48 22.83 -13.52
CA THR A 19 -7.87 22.82 -13.07
C THR A 19 -8.28 21.43 -12.61
N PHE A 20 -9.39 21.32 -11.88
CA PHE A 20 -9.93 20.03 -11.46
C PHE A 20 -10.09 19.03 -12.63
N LEU A 21 -10.54 19.49 -13.79
CA LEU A 21 -10.75 18.62 -14.97
C LEU A 21 -9.42 18.12 -15.55
N GLN A 22 -8.38 18.94 -15.53
CA GLN A 22 -7.04 18.54 -15.95
C GLN A 22 -6.43 17.53 -14.96
N THR A 23 -6.52 17.80 -13.64
CA THR A 23 -6.09 16.82 -12.62
C THR A 23 -6.86 15.50 -12.76
N LYS A 24 -8.18 15.56 -12.97
CA LYS A 24 -9.01 14.37 -13.22
C LYS A 24 -8.49 13.56 -14.41
N THR A 25 -8.17 14.22 -15.51
CA THR A 25 -7.64 13.53 -16.71
C THR A 25 -6.31 12.84 -16.40
N ARG A 26 -5.41 13.53 -15.68
CA ARG A 26 -4.14 12.96 -15.21
C ARG A 26 -4.35 11.75 -14.28
N ILE A 27 -5.32 11.82 -13.36
CA ILE A 27 -5.69 10.69 -12.48
C ILE A 27 -6.19 9.49 -13.29
N HIS A 28 -7.08 9.70 -14.26
CA HIS A 28 -7.57 8.62 -15.13
C HIS A 28 -6.42 7.95 -15.87
N HIS A 29 -5.55 8.76 -16.49
CA HIS A 29 -4.38 8.23 -17.19
C HIS A 29 -3.51 7.35 -16.28
N LEU A 30 -3.26 7.78 -15.03
CA LEU A 30 -2.49 7.00 -14.06
C LEU A 30 -3.21 5.69 -13.66
N ILE A 31 -4.53 5.73 -13.45
CA ILE A 31 -5.30 4.52 -13.13
C ILE A 31 -5.26 3.52 -14.28
N ASP A 32 -5.46 3.99 -15.51
CA ASP A 32 -5.40 3.17 -16.72
C ASP A 32 -3.99 2.62 -16.99
N THR A 33 -2.96 3.26 -16.43
CA THR A 33 -1.56 2.85 -16.60
C THR A 33 -1.09 1.88 -15.51
N TYR A 34 -1.51 2.07 -14.26
CA TYR A 34 -0.93 1.38 -13.10
C TYR A 34 -1.88 0.41 -12.38
N LEU A 35 -3.18 0.50 -12.61
CA LEU A 35 -4.19 -0.26 -11.86
C LEU A 35 -5.08 -1.12 -12.79
N THR A 36 -4.60 -1.49 -13.97
CA THR A 36 -5.35 -2.41 -14.85
C THR A 36 -5.56 -3.77 -14.17
N LEU A 37 -6.60 -4.50 -14.59
CA LEU A 37 -6.87 -5.86 -14.08
C LEU A 37 -5.65 -6.77 -14.26
N ASP A 38 -4.97 -6.66 -15.40
CA ASP A 38 -3.77 -7.44 -15.71
C ASP A 38 -2.64 -7.12 -14.73
N ILE A 39 -2.34 -5.83 -14.50
CA ILE A 39 -1.28 -5.44 -13.55
C ILE A 39 -1.61 -5.94 -12.15
N LEU A 40 -2.85 -5.80 -11.70
CA LEU A 40 -3.27 -6.28 -10.38
C LEU A 40 -3.20 -7.82 -10.30
N GLY A 41 -3.59 -8.52 -11.36
CA GLY A 41 -3.42 -9.98 -11.50
C GLY A 41 -1.96 -10.39 -11.39
N ASP A 42 -1.09 -9.82 -12.23
CA ASP A 42 0.34 -10.10 -12.27
C ASP A 42 1.00 -9.94 -10.89
N ARG A 43 0.66 -8.89 -10.14
CA ARG A 43 1.21 -8.68 -8.78
C ARG A 43 0.77 -9.74 -7.78
N LEU A 44 -0.42 -10.30 -7.95
CA LEU A 44 -0.91 -11.38 -7.10
C LEU A 44 -0.28 -12.72 -7.49
N GLU A 45 -0.10 -12.96 -8.79
CA GLU A 45 0.49 -14.20 -9.35
C GLU A 45 1.97 -14.35 -9.05
N ASP A 46 2.69 -13.25 -8.83
CA ASP A 46 4.10 -13.24 -8.41
C ASP A 46 4.29 -13.72 -6.95
N LEU A 47 3.22 -13.77 -6.15
CA LEU A 47 3.32 -14.05 -4.71
C LEU A 47 3.91 -15.44 -4.38
N PRO A 48 3.49 -16.55 -5.02
CA PRO A 48 4.09 -17.87 -4.77
C PRO A 48 5.59 -17.91 -5.07
N GLU A 49 6.06 -17.25 -6.14
CA GLU A 49 7.49 -17.16 -6.44
C GLU A 49 8.24 -16.38 -5.37
N GLN A 50 7.66 -15.28 -4.89
CA GLN A 50 8.24 -14.48 -3.82
C GLN A 50 8.28 -15.16 -2.45
N PHE A 51 7.41 -16.14 -2.20
CA PHE A 51 7.55 -17.00 -1.01
C PHE A 51 8.82 -17.85 -1.08
N LEU A 52 9.17 -18.32 -2.28
CA LEU A 52 10.35 -19.16 -2.52
C LEU A 52 11.64 -18.34 -2.61
N ASN A 53 11.59 -17.21 -3.31
CA ASN A 53 12.73 -16.33 -3.57
C ASN A 53 12.37 -14.85 -3.31
N PRO A 54 12.36 -14.41 -2.05
CA PRO A 54 11.93 -13.07 -1.67
C PRO A 54 12.95 -11.98 -2.05
N GLN A 55 12.82 -11.45 -3.27
CA GLN A 55 13.64 -10.34 -3.79
C GLN A 55 12.84 -9.03 -3.88
N PRO A 56 13.34 -7.92 -3.28
CA PRO A 56 12.68 -6.63 -3.40
C PRO A 56 12.74 -6.14 -4.85
N ARG A 57 11.66 -5.51 -5.31
CA ARG A 57 11.65 -4.86 -6.61
C ARG A 57 12.77 -3.80 -6.67
N PRO A 58 13.64 -3.84 -7.69
CA PRO A 58 14.62 -2.77 -7.88
C PRO A 58 13.90 -1.50 -8.33
N TRP A 59 14.13 -0.40 -7.62
CA TRP A 59 13.68 0.92 -8.05
C TRP A 59 14.47 1.39 -9.26
N GLN A 60 13.79 2.08 -10.18
CA GLN A 60 14.49 2.75 -11.27
C GLN A 60 15.42 3.85 -10.73
N PRO A 61 16.55 4.14 -11.40
CA PRO A 61 17.41 5.26 -11.01
C PRO A 61 16.64 6.59 -11.02
N ILE A 62 16.77 7.37 -9.95
CA ILE A 62 16.13 8.68 -9.79
C ILE A 62 17.20 9.77 -9.85
N GLU A 63 17.01 10.78 -10.70
CA GLU A 63 17.86 11.97 -10.76
C GLU A 63 17.56 12.93 -9.60
N TRP A 64 17.95 12.54 -8.38
CA TRP A 64 17.61 13.26 -7.14
C TRP A 64 17.93 14.75 -7.13
N GLN A 65 18.99 15.17 -7.81
CA GLN A 65 19.47 16.55 -7.88
C GLN A 65 18.57 17.44 -8.73
N SER A 66 17.74 16.87 -9.59
CA SER A 66 16.77 17.60 -10.41
C SER A 66 15.47 17.91 -9.67
N ILE A 67 15.27 17.35 -8.48
CA ILE A 67 14.05 17.56 -7.68
C ILE A 67 14.02 18.99 -7.16
N ASN A 68 12.97 19.73 -7.50
CA ASN A 68 12.78 21.12 -7.10
C ASN A 68 11.28 21.48 -7.00
N SER A 69 10.96 22.65 -6.46
CA SER A 69 9.58 23.06 -6.19
C SER A 69 8.75 23.34 -7.44
N GLU A 70 9.34 23.62 -8.60
CA GLU A 70 8.61 23.84 -9.86
C GLU A 70 7.96 22.55 -10.37
N GLN A 71 8.40 21.40 -9.88
CA GLN A 71 7.80 20.10 -10.16
C GLN A 71 6.50 19.86 -9.39
N ILE A 72 6.06 20.78 -8.52
CA ILE A 72 4.79 20.69 -7.78
C ILE A 72 3.74 21.53 -8.50
N LEU A 73 2.65 20.90 -8.91
CA LEU A 73 1.66 21.51 -9.81
C LEU A 73 0.49 22.08 -9.00
N GLY A 74 0.36 23.41 -8.96
CA GLY A 74 -0.76 24.14 -8.35
C GLY A 74 -1.09 23.84 -6.88
N ILE A 75 -0.15 23.21 -6.14
CA ILE A 75 -0.24 23.01 -4.69
C ILE A 75 0.81 23.90 -4.05
N ASP A 76 0.43 24.60 -2.98
CA ASP A 76 1.38 25.36 -2.18
C ASP A 76 2.46 24.44 -1.59
N LEU A 77 3.73 24.86 -1.66
CA LEU A 77 4.88 24.06 -1.22
C LEU A 77 4.74 23.64 0.25
N LYS A 78 4.24 24.51 1.14
CA LYS A 78 4.07 24.16 2.56
C LYS A 78 3.01 23.09 2.74
N ALA A 79 1.91 23.15 1.99
CA ALA A 79 0.91 22.09 2.00
C ALA A 79 1.49 20.75 1.49
N PHE A 80 2.25 20.78 0.39
CA PHE A 80 2.92 19.59 -0.15
C PHE A 80 3.94 18.99 0.83
N LEU A 81 4.77 19.82 1.48
CA LEU A 81 5.70 19.37 2.51
C LEU A 81 4.99 18.78 3.73
N GLY A 82 3.82 19.31 4.08
CA GLY A 82 2.95 18.73 5.12
C GLY A 82 2.45 17.32 4.75
N ILE A 83 2.18 17.08 3.47
CA ILE A 83 1.82 15.75 2.94
C ILE A 83 3.01 14.79 3.06
N ILE A 84 4.19 15.21 2.60
CA ILE A 84 5.43 14.41 2.67
C ILE A 84 5.74 14.02 4.13
N LYS A 85 5.68 14.99 5.07
CA LYS A 85 5.85 14.70 6.49
C LYS A 85 4.81 13.71 7.01
N GLY A 86 3.54 13.90 6.64
CA GLY A 86 2.46 13.01 7.06
C GLY A 86 2.61 11.57 6.54
N ALA A 87 3.04 11.41 5.28
CA ALA A 87 3.35 10.10 4.72
C ALA A 87 4.52 9.45 5.50
N LEU A 88 5.60 10.19 5.71
CA LEU A 88 6.78 9.74 6.45
C LEU A 88 6.44 9.29 7.89
N ASP A 89 5.58 10.05 8.59
CA ASP A 89 5.09 9.70 9.93
C ASP A 89 4.15 8.48 9.94
N THR A 90 3.65 8.04 8.78
CA THR A 90 2.84 6.83 8.62
C THR A 90 3.69 5.60 8.30
N GLU A 91 4.80 5.77 7.56
CA GLU A 91 5.75 4.71 7.23
C GLU A 91 6.58 4.24 8.45
N ALA A 92 6.80 5.13 9.43
CA ALA A 92 7.64 4.84 10.58
C ALA A 92 6.82 4.52 11.86
N PRO A 93 7.17 3.46 12.62
CA PRO A 93 8.28 2.52 12.44
C PRO A 93 7.87 1.25 11.71
N ILE A 94 8.35 1.08 10.47
CA ILE A 94 8.02 -0.06 9.61
C ILE A 94 8.30 -1.43 10.24
N ARG A 95 9.42 -1.58 10.96
CA ARG A 95 9.76 -2.86 11.62
C ARG A 95 8.68 -3.29 12.63
N GLY A 96 8.09 -2.33 13.34
CA GLY A 96 7.04 -2.67 14.27
C GLY A 96 5.75 -3.10 13.59
N TYR A 97 5.39 -2.44 12.48
CA TYR A 97 4.20 -2.79 11.70
C TYR A 97 4.32 -4.15 11.03
N THR A 98 5.50 -4.48 10.51
CA THR A 98 5.83 -5.77 9.89
C THR A 98 5.83 -6.90 10.91
N GLN A 99 6.45 -6.71 12.08
CA GLN A 99 6.43 -7.72 13.13
C GLN A 99 5.04 -7.97 13.71
N THR A 100 4.24 -6.92 13.94
CA THR A 100 2.84 -7.11 14.37
C THR A 100 2.04 -7.88 13.33
N SER A 101 2.20 -7.56 12.04
CA SER A 101 1.50 -8.27 10.96
C SER A 101 1.92 -9.73 10.84
N ARG A 102 3.22 -10.03 10.97
CA ARG A 102 3.74 -11.39 11.05
C ARG A 102 3.08 -12.18 12.19
N GLN A 103 2.95 -11.60 13.38
CA GLN A 103 2.35 -12.27 14.53
C GLN A 103 0.87 -12.66 14.29
N TYR A 104 0.09 -11.82 13.59
CA TYR A 104 -1.28 -12.15 13.21
C TYR A 104 -1.34 -13.25 12.12
N LEU A 105 -0.38 -13.27 11.20
CA LEU A 105 -0.34 -14.22 10.08
C LEU A 105 0.21 -15.60 10.47
N GLN A 106 1.22 -15.65 11.35
CA GLN A 106 1.94 -16.87 11.72
C GLN A 106 1.06 -18.08 12.04
N PRO A 107 -0.02 -17.97 12.85
CA PRO A 107 -0.84 -19.14 13.19
C PRO A 107 -1.75 -19.62 12.04
N ILE A 108 -1.86 -18.87 10.95
CA ILE A 108 -2.81 -19.13 9.86
C ILE A 108 -2.08 -19.46 8.55
N HIS A 109 -1.03 -18.69 8.24
CA HIS A 109 -0.30 -18.85 6.99
C HIS A 109 1.18 -18.44 7.17
N PRO A 110 2.04 -19.40 7.58
CA PRO A 110 3.46 -19.16 7.87
C PRO A 110 4.25 -18.51 6.71
N ALA A 111 4.04 -18.93 5.46
CA ALA A 111 4.73 -18.35 4.31
C ALA A 111 4.44 -16.85 4.15
N MET A 112 3.17 -16.43 4.27
CA MET A 112 2.76 -15.03 4.28
C MET A 112 3.32 -14.28 5.50
N ALA A 113 3.41 -14.92 6.66
CA ALA A 113 4.04 -14.34 7.84
C ALA A 113 5.54 -14.06 7.59
N ARG A 114 6.27 -15.02 6.99
CA ARG A 114 7.67 -14.87 6.58
C ARG A 114 7.83 -13.81 5.49
N PHE A 115 6.96 -13.77 4.49
CA PHE A 115 6.94 -12.73 3.47
C PHE A 115 6.82 -11.33 4.08
N VAL A 116 5.93 -11.17 5.07
CA VAL A 116 5.64 -9.87 5.71
C VAL A 116 6.75 -9.43 6.67
N GLY A 117 7.10 -10.27 7.65
CA GLY A 117 8.00 -9.89 8.75
C GLY A 117 9.20 -10.81 8.95
N GLY A 118 9.44 -11.73 8.03
CA GLY A 118 10.60 -12.60 8.04
C GLY A 118 10.57 -13.68 9.10
N VAL A 119 11.76 -14.16 9.48
CA VAL A 119 11.94 -15.26 10.43
C VAL A 119 12.51 -14.71 11.73
N VAL A 120 11.89 -15.10 12.85
CA VAL A 120 12.29 -14.70 14.20
C VAL A 120 12.59 -15.95 15.02
N ALA A 121 13.74 -15.98 15.68
CA ALA A 121 14.14 -17.07 16.57
C ALA A 121 13.36 -17.07 17.90
N ASP A 122 13.52 -18.14 18.68
CA ASP A 122 12.84 -18.31 19.97
C ASP A 122 13.19 -17.22 20.99
N ASP A 123 14.43 -16.70 20.94
CA ASP A 123 14.89 -15.57 21.75
C ASP A 123 14.37 -14.20 21.27
N ARG A 124 13.50 -14.21 20.25
CA ARG A 124 12.93 -13.04 19.55
C ARG A 124 13.94 -12.25 18.71
N SER A 125 15.13 -12.79 18.46
CA SER A 125 16.06 -12.20 17.49
C SER A 125 15.57 -12.39 16.06
N LEU A 126 15.79 -11.39 15.21
CA LEU A 126 15.38 -11.40 13.81
C LEU A 126 16.45 -12.09 12.98
N LEU A 127 16.14 -13.26 12.43
CA LEU A 127 17.05 -14.06 11.61
C LEU A 127 17.01 -13.63 10.14
N GLU A 128 15.82 -13.35 9.63
CA GLU A 128 15.59 -12.95 8.24
C GLU A 128 14.59 -11.80 8.18
N LEU A 129 14.79 -10.86 7.27
CA LEU A 129 13.81 -9.82 6.96
C LEU A 129 12.78 -10.31 5.95
N GLY A 130 11.51 -10.01 6.22
CA GLY A 130 10.45 -10.22 5.24
C GLY A 130 10.66 -9.37 4.00
N LEU A 131 10.22 -9.87 2.84
CA LEU A 131 10.26 -9.14 1.59
C LEU A 131 9.53 -7.80 1.70
N TRP A 132 8.31 -7.83 2.24
CA TRP A 132 7.53 -6.61 2.45
C TRP A 132 8.28 -5.59 3.32
N GLU A 133 8.91 -6.02 4.42
CA GLU A 133 9.75 -5.13 5.24
C GLU A 133 10.96 -4.57 4.46
N LYS A 134 11.56 -5.33 3.54
CA LYS A 134 12.68 -4.86 2.72
C LYS A 134 12.25 -3.75 1.76
N GLU A 135 11.07 -3.87 1.14
CA GLU A 135 10.51 -2.88 0.22
C GLU A 135 10.15 -1.59 0.97
N GLU A 136 9.36 -1.71 2.03
CA GLU A 136 8.87 -0.57 2.82
C GLU A 136 9.99 0.25 3.50
N ARG A 137 11.13 -0.36 3.78
CA ARG A 137 12.32 0.35 4.28
C ARG A 137 12.89 1.37 3.30
N GLN A 138 12.54 1.29 2.02
CA GLN A 138 12.95 2.26 1.00
C GLN A 138 12.09 3.54 1.04
N HIS A 139 10.85 3.45 1.54
CA HIS A 139 9.87 4.54 1.50
C HIS A 139 10.30 5.73 2.37
N THR A 140 10.61 5.47 3.65
CA THR A 140 10.99 6.54 4.60
C THR A 140 12.23 7.32 4.12
N PRO A 141 13.35 6.69 3.72
CA PRO A 141 14.50 7.41 3.15
C PRO A 141 14.16 8.22 1.90
N ALA A 142 13.32 7.69 1.00
CA ALA A 142 12.92 8.39 -0.22
C ALA A 142 12.12 9.67 0.09
N LEU A 143 11.10 9.56 0.95
CA LEU A 143 10.29 10.71 1.38
C LEU A 143 11.14 11.75 2.14
N ALA A 144 12.04 11.31 3.02
CA ALA A 144 12.95 12.20 3.73
C ALA A 144 13.89 12.94 2.76
N ARG A 145 14.37 12.25 1.72
CA ARG A 145 15.23 12.84 0.70
C ARG A 145 14.47 13.85 -0.17
N VAL A 146 13.22 13.56 -0.56
CA VAL A 146 12.35 14.54 -1.24
C VAL A 146 12.20 15.80 -0.40
N TYR A 147 11.86 15.64 0.89
CA TYR A 147 11.75 16.77 1.81
C TYR A 147 13.04 17.59 1.85
N GLN A 148 14.18 16.92 1.97
CA GLN A 148 15.49 17.57 2.00
C GLN A 148 15.81 18.30 0.69
N GLN A 149 15.51 17.74 -0.48
CA GLN A 149 15.75 18.44 -1.76
C GLN A 149 14.90 19.71 -1.87
N LEU A 150 13.63 19.65 -1.45
CA LEU A 150 12.69 20.78 -1.54
C LEU A 150 12.95 21.89 -0.51
N THR A 151 13.58 21.58 0.62
CA THR A 151 13.75 22.52 1.74
C THR A 151 15.20 22.83 2.09
N GLN A 152 16.15 22.02 1.62
CA GLN A 152 17.54 21.96 2.09
C GLN A 152 17.67 21.61 3.59
N GLN A 153 16.60 21.13 4.22
CA GLN A 153 16.56 20.78 5.64
C GLN A 153 16.31 19.29 5.83
N LYS A 154 16.92 18.71 6.86
CA LYS A 154 16.60 17.34 7.27
C LYS A 154 15.28 17.34 8.03
N ILE A 155 14.49 16.29 7.81
CA ILE A 155 13.27 16.01 8.56
C ILE A 155 13.51 14.87 9.54
N ILE A 156 12.89 14.97 10.71
CA ILE A 156 12.85 13.90 11.71
C ILE A 156 11.40 13.42 11.76
N SER A 157 11.19 12.11 11.63
CA SER A 157 9.86 11.50 11.79
C SER A 157 9.40 11.60 13.22
N ASP A 158 8.14 11.99 13.42
CA ASP A 158 7.44 11.78 14.68
C ASP A 158 6.90 10.34 14.72
N SER A 159 7.80 9.36 14.78
CA SER A 159 7.44 7.94 14.71
C SER A 159 6.54 7.55 15.88
N ARG A 160 5.39 6.93 15.57
CA ARG A 160 4.45 6.46 16.61
C ARG A 160 4.74 5.04 17.01
N SER A 161 4.54 4.71 18.28
CA SER A 161 4.64 3.31 18.71
C SER A 161 3.65 2.43 17.94
N PRO A 162 4.12 1.32 17.36
CA PRO A 162 3.29 0.39 16.62
C PRO A 162 2.30 -0.27 17.57
N LYS A 163 1.08 -0.58 17.08
CA LYS A 163 0.15 -1.38 17.87
C LYS A 163 0.75 -2.75 18.09
N THR A 164 0.77 -3.20 19.33
CA THR A 164 1.19 -4.56 19.68
C THR A 164 0.13 -5.57 19.29
N TYR A 165 0.55 -6.78 18.94
CA TYR A 165 -0.34 -7.91 18.77
C TYR A 165 -1.21 -8.10 20.02
N ARG A 166 -2.51 -8.29 19.78
CA ARG A 166 -3.50 -8.62 20.80
C ARG A 166 -4.24 -9.86 20.33
N SER A 167 -4.12 -10.93 21.10
CA SER A 167 -4.88 -12.16 20.89
C SER A 167 -6.19 -12.07 21.66
N ASP A 168 -7.32 -12.13 20.96
CA ASP A 168 -8.64 -12.26 21.59
C ASP A 168 -9.05 -13.75 21.67
N GLY A 169 -8.11 -14.68 21.49
CA GLY A 169 -8.33 -16.13 21.51
C GLY A 169 -8.89 -16.72 20.20
N ASN A 170 -9.12 -15.90 19.18
CA ASN A 170 -9.55 -16.33 17.85
C ASN A 170 -8.63 -15.75 16.77
N ALA A 171 -7.57 -16.48 16.43
CA ALA A 171 -6.55 -16.04 15.48
C ALA A 171 -7.13 -15.59 14.13
N LYS A 172 -8.18 -16.28 13.63
CA LYS A 172 -8.80 -15.95 12.34
C LYS A 172 -9.55 -14.62 12.39
N MET A 173 -10.26 -14.33 13.48
CA MET A 173 -10.95 -13.04 13.67
C MET A 173 -9.95 -11.90 13.96
N ASP A 174 -8.92 -12.20 14.74
CA ASP A 174 -7.82 -11.30 15.05
C ASP A 174 -7.11 -10.84 13.77
N LEU A 175 -6.75 -11.79 12.90
CA LEU A 175 -6.18 -11.51 11.59
C LEU A 175 -7.18 -10.79 10.67
N TYR A 176 -8.48 -11.06 10.76
CA TYR A 176 -9.48 -10.37 9.93
C TYR A 176 -9.46 -8.86 10.21
N ARG A 177 -9.55 -8.48 11.49
CA ARG A 177 -9.55 -7.08 11.90
C ARG A 177 -8.25 -6.37 11.57
N HIS A 178 -7.12 -7.05 11.77
CA HIS A 178 -5.80 -6.54 11.42
C HIS A 178 -5.62 -6.41 9.89
N GLY A 179 -6.05 -7.41 9.14
CA GLY A 179 -5.99 -7.44 7.67
C GLY A 179 -6.78 -6.30 7.04
N ILE A 180 -7.99 -6.00 7.52
CA ILE A 180 -8.75 -4.83 7.06
C ILE A 180 -7.98 -3.52 7.33
N HIS A 181 -7.27 -3.42 8.46
CA HIS A 181 -6.45 -2.25 8.76
C HIS A 181 -5.26 -2.12 7.80
N ARG A 182 -4.59 -3.22 7.43
CA ARG A 182 -3.53 -3.22 6.42
C ARG A 182 -4.05 -2.82 5.05
N ILE A 183 -5.11 -3.46 4.57
CA ILE A 183 -5.74 -3.14 3.29
C ILE A 183 -6.13 -1.66 3.23
N ALA A 184 -6.72 -1.13 4.30
CA ALA A 184 -7.07 0.29 4.39
C ALA A 184 -5.84 1.21 4.30
N THR A 185 -4.70 0.77 4.85
CA THR A 185 -3.45 1.54 4.85
C THR A 185 -2.86 1.58 3.44
N GLU A 186 -2.66 0.41 2.81
CA GLU A 186 -2.06 0.36 1.45
C GLU A 186 -2.97 1.05 0.44
N TYR A 187 -4.29 0.82 0.51
CA TYR A 187 -5.26 1.47 -0.36
C TYR A 187 -5.18 2.99 -0.27
N SER A 188 -4.98 3.51 0.93
CA SER A 188 -4.85 4.95 1.14
C SER A 188 -3.52 5.49 0.63
N ALA A 189 -2.43 4.71 0.77
CA ALA A 189 -1.12 5.06 0.23
C ALA A 189 -1.14 5.07 -1.30
N VAL A 190 -1.73 4.05 -1.94
CA VAL A 190 -1.99 4.01 -3.39
C VAL A 190 -2.75 5.26 -3.84
N CYS A 191 -3.88 5.58 -3.18
CA CYS A 191 -4.68 6.76 -3.55
C CYS A 191 -3.91 8.07 -3.37
N LEU A 192 -3.14 8.19 -2.29
CA LEU A 192 -2.34 9.37 -2.00
C LEU A 192 -1.24 9.56 -3.05
N TYR A 193 -0.40 8.54 -3.27
CA TYR A 193 0.72 8.64 -4.19
C TYR A 193 0.25 8.81 -5.63
N LEU A 194 -0.84 8.17 -6.04
CA LEU A 194 -1.44 8.40 -7.36
C LEU A 194 -1.93 9.85 -7.53
N TRP A 195 -2.63 10.40 -6.54
CA TRP A 195 -3.04 11.81 -6.58
C TRP A 195 -1.82 12.75 -6.56
N MET A 196 -0.79 12.46 -5.77
CA MET A 196 0.44 13.25 -5.75
C MET A 196 1.18 13.18 -7.09
N MET A 197 1.19 12.04 -7.78
CA MET A 197 1.73 11.93 -9.15
C MET A 197 0.96 12.81 -10.13
N ALA A 198 -0.37 12.88 -10.02
CA ALA A 198 -1.17 13.80 -10.84
C ALA A 198 -0.88 15.28 -10.55
N ARG A 199 -0.32 15.59 -9.37
CA ARG A 199 0.03 16.94 -8.91
C ARG A 199 1.54 17.20 -8.89
N THR A 200 2.33 16.34 -9.53
CA THR A 200 3.77 16.51 -9.69
C THR A 200 4.22 16.18 -11.11
N THR A 201 5.47 16.49 -11.45
CA THR A 201 6.11 16.13 -12.72
C THR A 201 7.60 15.81 -12.50
N GLY A 202 8.31 15.38 -13.55
CA GLY A 202 9.74 15.14 -13.53
C GLY A 202 10.19 14.09 -12.51
N SER A 203 11.39 14.26 -11.96
CA SER A 203 11.99 13.29 -11.03
C SER A 203 11.23 13.17 -9.71
N LEU A 204 10.54 14.21 -9.26
CA LEU A 204 9.65 14.11 -8.09
C LEU A 204 8.50 13.13 -8.35
N GLN A 205 7.90 13.18 -9.54
CA GLN A 205 6.85 12.24 -9.95
C GLN A 205 7.40 10.81 -10.09
N GLN A 206 8.65 10.65 -10.52
CA GLN A 206 9.32 9.34 -10.57
C GLN A 206 9.49 8.72 -9.18
N VAL A 207 9.88 9.50 -8.15
CA VAL A 207 9.93 8.98 -6.77
C VAL A 207 8.55 8.44 -6.35
N LEU A 208 7.50 9.21 -6.62
CA LEU A 208 6.12 8.83 -6.26
C LEU A 208 5.62 7.62 -7.05
N LYS A 209 6.09 7.44 -8.29
CA LYS A 209 5.83 6.22 -9.08
C LYS A 209 6.40 5.00 -8.39
N GLU A 210 7.66 5.05 -7.96
CA GLU A 210 8.31 3.89 -7.31
C GLU A 210 7.59 3.51 -6.01
N LEU A 211 7.22 4.51 -5.19
CA LEU A 211 6.38 4.31 -4.02
C LEU A 211 5.03 3.68 -4.39
N LEU A 212 4.32 4.27 -5.36
CA LEU A 212 3.01 3.77 -5.81
C LEU A 212 3.07 2.31 -6.28
N GLN A 213 4.12 1.92 -7.01
CA GLN A 213 4.25 0.54 -7.50
C GLN A 213 4.41 -0.47 -6.37
N ASP A 214 5.12 -0.11 -5.30
CA ASP A 214 5.26 -0.95 -4.12
C ASP A 214 3.92 -1.02 -3.35
N GLU A 215 3.23 0.10 -3.17
CA GLU A 215 1.92 0.11 -2.50
C GLU A 215 0.84 -0.68 -3.27
N ILE A 216 0.84 -0.63 -4.60
CA ILE A 216 -0.07 -1.44 -5.43
C ILE A 216 0.24 -2.93 -5.22
N ASN A 217 1.52 -3.29 -5.21
CA ASN A 217 1.97 -4.66 -4.96
C ASN A 217 1.50 -5.16 -3.59
N HIS A 218 1.66 -4.35 -2.54
CA HIS A 218 1.24 -4.70 -1.17
C HIS A 218 -0.28 -4.79 -1.05
N LEU A 219 -1.00 -3.79 -1.57
CA LEU A 219 -2.46 -3.74 -1.57
C LEU A 219 -3.05 -5.00 -2.21
N THR A 220 -2.58 -5.35 -3.40
CA THR A 220 -3.06 -6.52 -4.15
C THR A 220 -2.87 -7.80 -3.35
N LYS A 221 -1.70 -8.00 -2.73
CA LYS A 221 -1.41 -9.22 -1.95
C LYS A 221 -2.26 -9.32 -0.69
N PHE A 222 -2.37 -8.23 0.08
CA PHE A 222 -3.23 -8.23 1.26
C PHE A 222 -4.71 -8.39 0.90
N TRP A 223 -5.16 -7.79 -0.21
CA TRP A 223 -6.53 -7.91 -0.69
C TRP A 223 -6.84 -9.34 -1.16
N GLY A 224 -6.00 -9.90 -2.03
CA GLY A 224 -6.13 -11.28 -2.53
C GLY A 224 -6.11 -12.30 -1.38
N PHE A 225 -5.18 -12.14 -0.43
CA PHE A 225 -5.12 -12.99 0.76
C PHE A 225 -6.38 -12.88 1.62
N GLY A 226 -6.89 -11.66 1.84
CA GLY A 226 -8.15 -11.43 2.54
C GLY A 226 -9.33 -12.09 1.84
N LYS A 227 -9.39 -12.01 0.51
CA LYS A 227 -10.44 -12.64 -0.28
C LYS A 227 -10.37 -14.17 -0.24
N TRP A 228 -9.18 -14.75 -0.28
CA TRP A 228 -8.97 -16.19 -0.16
C TRP A 228 -9.41 -16.70 1.22
N LEU A 229 -8.96 -16.05 2.29
CA LEU A 229 -9.13 -16.55 3.66
C LEU A 229 -10.57 -16.42 4.20
N TYR A 230 -11.32 -15.44 3.70
CA TYR A 230 -12.65 -15.09 4.20
C TYR A 230 -13.69 -15.13 3.08
N SER A 231 -14.60 -16.11 3.13
CA SER A 231 -15.72 -16.28 2.18
C SER A 231 -16.64 -15.05 2.10
N ASP A 232 -16.70 -14.26 3.18
CA ASP A 232 -17.51 -13.04 3.27
C ASP A 232 -16.70 -11.76 3.02
N PHE A 233 -15.51 -11.86 2.42
CA PHE A 233 -14.68 -10.71 2.06
C PHE A 233 -15.33 -9.90 0.92
N ASN A 234 -16.32 -9.10 1.30
CA ASN A 234 -17.03 -8.17 0.42
C ASN A 234 -16.96 -6.77 1.04
N LEU A 235 -15.86 -6.10 0.74
CA LEU A 235 -15.70 -4.67 0.99
C LEU A 235 -16.52 -3.88 -0.03
N SER A 236 -17.85 -3.88 0.11
CA SER A 236 -18.72 -2.98 -0.68
C SER A 236 -19.36 -1.94 0.23
N PHE A 237 -19.24 -0.66 -0.16
CA PHE A 237 -19.89 0.48 0.51
C PHE A 237 -21.42 0.50 0.30
N SER A 238 -21.96 -0.15 -0.74
CA SER A 238 -23.34 0.05 -1.20
C SER A 238 -24.40 -0.81 -0.49
N THR A 239 -24.08 -1.49 0.61
CA THR A 239 -25.08 -2.35 1.30
C THR A 239 -24.93 -2.35 2.82
N VAL A 240 -25.01 -1.16 3.42
CA VAL A 240 -25.20 -1.00 4.89
C VAL A 240 -26.69 -1.04 5.28
N ILE A 241 -27.61 -1.03 4.31
CA ILE A 241 -29.06 -1.03 4.55
C ILE A 241 -29.65 -2.39 4.16
N SER A 242 -29.42 -3.41 4.97
CA SER A 242 -30.21 -4.64 4.94
C SER A 242 -30.18 -5.26 6.34
N ASN A 243 -31.31 -5.17 7.03
CA ASN A 243 -31.53 -5.74 8.37
C ASN A 243 -31.76 -7.26 8.25
N LYS A 244 -30.70 -8.03 8.04
CA LYS A 244 -30.73 -9.47 8.38
C LYS A 244 -29.62 -9.77 9.38
N GLN A 245 -30.02 -10.28 10.53
CA GLN A 245 -29.15 -10.73 11.62
C GLN A 245 -28.38 -11.99 11.18
N SER A 246 -27.34 -11.83 10.37
CA SER A 246 -26.30 -12.84 10.22
C SER A 246 -24.98 -12.29 10.73
N THR A 247 -24.12 -13.16 11.24
CA THR A 247 -22.73 -12.88 11.62
C THR A 247 -21.95 -12.16 10.52
N GLN A 248 -22.37 -12.32 9.26
CA GLN A 248 -21.79 -11.68 8.07
C GLN A 248 -22.03 -10.16 8.04
N HIS A 249 -23.21 -9.68 8.48
CA HIS A 249 -23.51 -8.24 8.55
C HIS A 249 -22.68 -7.52 9.62
N ILE A 250 -22.44 -8.18 10.76
CA ILE A 250 -21.65 -7.62 11.86
C ILE A 250 -20.20 -7.44 11.44
N ASN A 251 -19.61 -8.45 10.81
CA ASN A 251 -18.22 -8.40 10.33
C ASN A 251 -18.04 -7.33 9.24
N ARG A 252 -19.00 -7.21 8.31
CA ARG A 252 -18.97 -6.20 7.24
C ARG A 252 -19.11 -4.77 7.76
N ALA A 253 -20.04 -4.51 8.69
CA ALA A 253 -20.19 -3.20 9.31
C ALA A 253 -18.93 -2.80 10.12
N GLN A 254 -18.31 -3.76 10.79
CA GLN A 254 -17.03 -3.55 11.47
C GLN A 254 -15.91 -3.23 10.48
N ALA A 255 -15.81 -3.95 9.36
CA ALA A 255 -14.80 -3.70 8.33
C ALA A 255 -14.89 -2.27 7.75
N VAL A 256 -16.11 -1.82 7.40
CA VAL A 256 -16.35 -0.44 6.91
C VAL A 256 -16.00 0.61 7.97
N LYS A 257 -16.31 0.34 9.25
CA LYS A 257 -15.93 1.21 10.36
C LYS A 257 -14.41 1.30 10.50
N HIS A 258 -13.70 0.18 10.45
CA HIS A 258 -12.23 0.15 10.53
C HIS A 258 -11.57 0.88 9.35
N LEU A 259 -12.09 0.70 8.13
CA LEU A 259 -11.66 1.43 6.94
C LEU A 259 -11.87 2.94 7.13
N THR A 260 -13.08 3.37 7.52
CA THR A 260 -13.41 4.79 7.74
C THR A 260 -12.54 5.44 8.82
N VAL A 261 -12.29 4.74 9.93
CA VAL A 261 -11.43 5.23 11.02
C VAL A 261 -9.99 5.39 10.54
N THR A 262 -9.48 4.44 9.76
CA THR A 262 -8.10 4.48 9.23
C THR A 262 -7.94 5.62 8.24
N LEU A 263 -8.88 5.76 7.31
CA LEU A 263 -8.92 6.88 6.35
C LEU A 263 -8.98 8.23 7.06
N THR A 264 -9.88 8.39 8.03
CA THR A 264 -10.00 9.63 8.82
C THR A 264 -8.71 9.96 9.55
N ARG A 265 -8.04 8.93 10.09
CA ARG A 265 -6.74 9.10 10.76
C ARG A 265 -5.66 9.53 9.78
N MET A 266 -5.59 8.92 8.60
CA MET A 266 -4.62 9.30 7.57
C MET A 266 -4.83 10.74 7.11
N MET A 267 -6.07 11.14 6.82
CA MET A 267 -6.38 12.54 6.49
C MET A 267 -5.90 13.52 7.57
N ARG A 268 -6.01 13.15 8.85
CA ARG A 268 -5.49 14.00 9.93
C ARG A 268 -3.97 14.15 9.88
N VAL A 269 -3.25 13.05 9.64
CA VAL A 269 -1.78 13.04 9.57
C VAL A 269 -1.27 13.84 8.37
N LEU A 270 -2.04 13.86 7.28
CA LEU A 270 -1.75 14.67 6.09
C LEU A 270 -2.10 16.17 6.23
N HIS A 271 -2.45 16.62 7.43
CA HIS A 271 -2.90 17.99 7.70
C HIS A 271 -4.09 18.45 6.84
N TRP A 272 -5.00 17.52 6.47
CA TRP A 272 -6.14 17.74 5.57
C TRP A 272 -6.91 19.05 5.76
N LYS A 273 -7.04 19.55 7.00
CA LYS A 273 -7.73 20.80 7.27
C LYS A 273 -7.11 22.01 6.55
N SER A 274 -5.80 22.02 6.34
CA SER A 274 -5.10 23.13 5.65
C SER A 274 -5.21 23.07 4.13
N TRP A 275 -5.76 21.99 3.55
CA TRP A 275 -5.85 21.85 2.11
C TRP A 275 -7.01 22.68 1.53
N SER A 276 -6.84 23.13 0.29
CA SER A 276 -7.93 23.74 -0.49
C SER A 276 -9.10 22.76 -0.67
N LEU A 277 -10.29 23.29 -0.91
CA LEU A 277 -11.46 22.44 -1.19
C LEU A 277 -11.24 21.61 -2.45
N THR A 278 -10.61 22.17 -3.48
CA THR A 278 -10.32 21.48 -4.74
C THR A 278 -9.44 20.26 -4.52
N HIS A 279 -8.33 20.39 -3.80
CA HIS A 279 -7.43 19.25 -3.52
C HIS A 279 -8.11 18.15 -2.72
N LYS A 280 -8.99 18.53 -1.79
CA LYS A 280 -9.81 17.56 -1.04
C LYS A 280 -10.74 16.78 -1.97
N VAL A 281 -11.41 17.47 -2.88
CA VAL A 281 -12.30 16.84 -3.87
C VAL A 281 -11.53 15.93 -4.81
N GLU A 282 -10.36 16.35 -5.30
CA GLU A 282 -9.48 15.54 -6.15
C GLU A 282 -9.02 14.25 -5.46
N LEU A 283 -8.62 14.32 -4.18
CA LEU A 283 -8.21 13.12 -3.46
C LEU A 283 -9.41 12.19 -3.22
N ILE A 284 -10.57 12.71 -2.79
CA ILE A 284 -11.80 11.90 -2.64
C ILE A 284 -12.18 11.25 -3.97
N TYR A 285 -12.06 12.00 -5.08
CA TYR A 285 -12.30 11.48 -6.41
C TYR A 285 -11.36 10.32 -6.76
N THR A 286 -10.08 10.46 -6.43
CA THR A 286 -9.06 9.40 -6.59
C THR A 286 -9.43 8.15 -5.80
N PHE A 287 -9.83 8.30 -4.53
CA PHE A 287 -10.34 7.20 -3.71
C PHE A 287 -11.48 6.46 -4.41
N ILE A 288 -12.50 7.18 -4.91
CA ILE A 288 -13.65 6.55 -5.57
C ILE A 288 -13.23 5.73 -6.80
N LEU A 289 -12.34 6.25 -7.65
CA LEU A 289 -11.91 5.56 -8.85
C LEU A 289 -11.04 4.34 -8.56
N VAL A 290 -10.05 4.47 -7.67
CA VAL A 290 -9.22 3.33 -7.25
C VAL A 290 -10.09 2.25 -6.64
N TRP A 291 -11.09 2.62 -5.83
CA TRP A 291 -12.05 1.66 -5.29
C TRP A 291 -12.84 0.92 -6.36
N GLN A 292 -13.35 1.62 -7.37
CA GLN A 292 -14.07 1.00 -8.49
C GLN A 292 -13.20 -0.03 -9.20
N GLN A 293 -11.93 0.32 -9.42
CA GLN A 293 -10.96 -0.55 -10.06
C GLN A 293 -10.64 -1.78 -9.20
N MET A 294 -10.34 -1.59 -7.92
CA MET A 294 -10.11 -2.68 -6.97
C MET A 294 -11.34 -3.57 -6.81
N TRP A 295 -12.54 -3.00 -6.85
CA TRP A 295 -13.79 -3.75 -6.80
C TRP A 295 -13.99 -4.60 -8.06
N SER A 296 -13.73 -4.03 -9.24
CA SER A 296 -13.81 -4.75 -10.52
C SER A 296 -12.84 -5.92 -10.55
N TRP A 297 -11.56 -5.67 -10.25
CA TRP A 297 -10.53 -6.72 -10.15
C TRP A 297 -10.87 -7.73 -9.05
N SER A 298 -11.31 -7.28 -7.88
CA SER A 298 -11.72 -8.19 -6.81
C SER A 298 -12.80 -9.15 -7.31
N ASN A 299 -13.79 -8.71 -8.09
CA ASN A 299 -14.84 -9.59 -8.61
C ASN A 299 -14.36 -10.60 -9.67
N SER A 300 -13.22 -10.37 -10.33
CA SER A 300 -12.65 -11.36 -11.27
C SER A 300 -11.89 -12.49 -10.58
N LEU A 301 -11.54 -12.35 -9.30
CA LEU A 301 -10.82 -13.38 -8.55
C LEU A 301 -11.77 -14.53 -8.13
N THR A 302 -11.55 -15.74 -8.65
CA THR A 302 -12.33 -16.93 -8.27
C THR A 302 -11.71 -17.64 -7.05
N PRO A 303 -12.51 -18.38 -6.26
CA PRO A 303 -11.98 -19.20 -5.17
C PRO A 303 -10.92 -20.21 -5.64
N GLU A 304 -11.13 -20.84 -6.81
CA GLU A 304 -10.23 -21.84 -7.36
C GLU A 304 -8.88 -21.22 -7.73
N TYR A 305 -8.91 -20.04 -8.36
CA TYR A 305 -7.71 -19.29 -8.69
C TYR A 305 -6.92 -18.91 -7.44
N LEU A 306 -7.59 -18.40 -6.41
CA LEU A 306 -6.95 -18.02 -5.15
C LEU A 306 -6.39 -19.23 -4.39
N ALA A 307 -7.09 -20.36 -4.41
CA ALA A 307 -6.60 -21.61 -3.81
C ALA A 307 -5.26 -22.05 -4.42
N VAL A 308 -5.10 -21.94 -5.74
CA VAL A 308 -3.83 -22.25 -6.42
C VAL A 308 -2.69 -21.40 -5.89
N LEU A 309 -2.91 -20.10 -5.62
CA LEU A 309 -1.87 -19.20 -5.17
C LEU A 309 -1.50 -19.38 -3.69
N PHE A 310 -2.49 -19.60 -2.83
CA PHE A 310 -2.28 -19.61 -1.38
C PHE A 310 -2.13 -21.02 -0.79
N ASP A 311 -2.86 -22.03 -1.27
CA ASP A 311 -2.76 -23.40 -0.73
C ASP A 311 -1.47 -24.10 -1.15
N SER A 312 -0.98 -23.85 -2.37
CA SER A 312 0.28 -24.42 -2.88
C SER A 312 1.48 -24.02 -2.02
N SER A 313 1.46 -22.80 -1.48
CA SER A 313 2.52 -22.28 -0.61
C SER A 313 2.57 -22.95 0.77
N LEU A 314 1.43 -23.43 1.27
CA LEU A 314 1.35 -24.18 2.54
C LEU A 314 2.00 -25.56 2.43
N ILE A 315 2.04 -26.14 1.24
CA ILE A 315 2.65 -27.45 0.98
C ILE A 315 4.18 -27.31 0.93
N ALA A 316 4.70 -26.28 0.23
CA ALA A 316 6.14 -26.05 0.07
C ALA A 316 6.84 -25.73 1.42
N ASP A 317 6.22 -24.96 2.31
CA ASP A 317 6.77 -24.64 3.63
C ASP A 317 6.88 -25.87 4.54
N ASN A 318 5.95 -26.82 4.43
CA ASN A 318 5.97 -28.05 5.23
C ASN A 318 7.12 -28.98 4.85
N ASP A 319 7.53 -28.99 3.58
CA ASP A 319 8.66 -29.80 3.12
C ASP A 319 10.00 -29.12 3.39
N ALA A 320 10.09 -27.79 3.26
CA ALA A 320 11.28 -27.03 3.63
C ALA A 320 11.61 -27.16 5.13
N LEU A 321 10.60 -27.05 6.00
CA LEU A 321 10.78 -27.25 7.45
C LEU A 321 11.25 -28.67 7.78
N LYS A 322 10.71 -29.71 7.12
CA LYS A 322 11.16 -31.10 7.33
C LYS A 322 12.62 -31.33 6.92
N THR A 323 13.08 -30.69 5.85
CA THR A 323 14.50 -30.81 5.42
C THR A 323 15.49 -30.11 6.36
N SER A 324 15.07 -29.04 7.04
CA SER A 324 15.91 -28.36 8.04
C SER A 324 16.01 -29.08 9.39
N PHE A 325 15.08 -30.00 9.71
CA PHE A 325 15.12 -30.78 10.96
C PHE A 325 15.76 -32.18 10.82
N THR A 326 16.03 -32.63 9.59
CA THR A 326 16.66 -33.94 9.32
C THR A 326 18.18 -33.81 9.06
N SER A 327 18.72 -32.61 9.16
CA SER A 327 20.14 -32.30 8.96
C SER A 327 20.87 -31.82 10.23
N ALA A 328 20.33 -32.12 11.42
CA ALA A 328 20.97 -31.88 12.72
C ALA A 328 21.47 -33.18 13.37
#